data_AF-A0A024VLM8-F1
#
_entry.id   AF-A0A024VLM8-F1
#
_cell.length_a   1.000
_cell.length_b   1.000
_cell.length_c   1.000
_cell.angle_alpha   90.00
_cell.angle_beta   90.00
_cell.angle_gamma   90.00
#
_symmetry.space_group_name_H-M   'P 1'
#
loop_
_entity.id
_entity.type
_entity.pdbx_description
1 polymer ?
#
loop_
_entity_poly.entity_id
_entity_poly.type
_entity_poly.pdbx_seq_one_letter_code
_entity_poly.pdbx_strand_id
1 'polypeptide(L)' 'MNVDLLNPDPVEESKKHKLKRLIPTPNSYFMDVKCPGCLQITTLFSHAQNVVLCGR' A
#
# COMPACT_ATOMS: atom_id res chain seq x y z
N MET A 1 -15.64 -29.06 -4.99
CA MET A 1 -14.19 -28.73 -4.89
C MET A 1 -13.94 -28.32 -3.47
N ASN A 2 -12.99 -28.96 -2.79
CA ASN A 2 -12.66 -28.62 -1.41
C ASN A 2 -11.79 -27.36 -1.45
N VAL A 3 -12.27 -26.25 -0.88
CA VAL A 3 -11.54 -24.98 -0.85
C VAL A 3 -10.85 -24.88 0.51
N ASP A 4 -9.53 -24.74 0.52
CA ASP A 4 -8.80 -24.45 1.76
C ASP A 4 -9.06 -22.99 2.16
N LEU A 5 -9.81 -22.81 3.24
CA LEU A 5 -10.15 -21.49 3.79
C LEU A 5 -9.09 -20.96 4.75
N LEU A 6 -8.23 -21.83 5.29
CA LEU A 6 -7.26 -21.47 6.31
C LEU A 6 -5.95 -20.96 5.68
N ASN A 7 -5.54 -21.56 4.56
CA ASN A 7 -4.30 -21.21 3.87
C ASN A 7 -4.55 -20.86 2.40
N PRO A 8 -5.26 -19.75 2.10
CA PRO A 8 -5.49 -19.33 0.73
C PRO A 8 -4.18 -18.91 0.05
N ASP A 9 -4.12 -19.09 -1.27
CA ASP A 9 -2.96 -18.67 -2.06
C ASP A 9 -2.79 -17.14 -2.04
N PRO A 10 -1.57 -16.60 -1.81
CA PRO A 10 -1.34 -15.16 -1.72
C PRO A 10 -1.68 -14.40 -3.00
N VAL A 11 -1.54 -15.04 -4.17
CA VAL A 11 -1.90 -14.42 -5.46
C VAL A 11 -3.41 -14.25 -5.56
N GLU A 12 -4.19 -15.22 -5.08
CA GLU A 12 -5.64 -15.12 -5.03
C GLU A 12 -6.12 -14.07 -4.02
N GLU A 13 -5.51 -14.00 -2.83
CA GLU A 13 -5.82 -12.99 -1.82
C GLU A 13 -5.52 -11.56 -2.28
N SER A 14 -4.44 -11.36 -3.04
CA SER A 14 -4.07 -10.03 -3.56
C SER A 14 -5.13 -9.45 -4.52
N LYS A 15 -5.79 -10.32 -5.29
CA LYS A 15 -6.86 -9.96 -6.24
C LYS A 15 -8.19 -9.65 -5.57
N LYS A 16 -8.41 -10.12 -4.33
CA LYS A 16 -9.63 -9.84 -3.56
C LYS A 16 -9.67 -8.36 -3.13
N HIS A 17 -10.89 -7.84 -2.96
CA HIS A 17 -11.09 -6.53 -2.33
C HIS A 17 -10.52 -6.53 -0.91
N LYS A 18 -9.89 -5.44 -0.49
CA LYS A 18 -9.17 -5.31 0.80
C LYS A 18 -9.96 -5.74 2.05
N LEU A 19 -11.29 -5.59 2.03
CA LEU A 19 -12.19 -5.98 3.14
C LEU A 19 -12.66 -7.45 3.08
N LYS A 20 -12.44 -8.16 1.97
CA LYS A 20 -12.89 -9.54 1.74
C LYS A 20 -11.74 -10.57 1.76
N ARG A 21 -10.54 -10.13 2.14
CA ARG A 21 -9.39 -11.01 2.38
C ARG A 21 -9.63 -11.84 3.65
N LEU A 22 -8.87 -12.92 3.79
CA LEU A 22 -8.91 -13.74 5.02
C LEU A 22 -8.64 -12.87 6.26
N ILE A 23 -7.64 -11.98 6.15
CA ILE A 23 -7.36 -10.93 7.12
C ILE A 23 -7.46 -9.58 6.40
N PRO A 24 -8.33 -8.67 6.84
CA PRO A 24 -8.49 -7.37 6.19
C PRO A 24 -7.22 -6.53 6.36
N THR A 25 -6.66 -6.10 5.23
CA THR A 25 -5.40 -5.35 5.17
C THR A 25 -5.50 -4.19 4.19
N PRO A 26 -4.89 -3.03 4.47
CA PRO A 26 -4.91 -1.90 3.54
C PRO A 26 -4.07 -2.21 2.29
N ASN A 27 -4.44 -1.60 1.17
CA ASN A 27 -3.63 -1.59 -0.06
C ASN A 27 -2.71 -0.36 -0.16
N SER A 28 -2.86 0.58 0.77
CA SER A 28 -2.06 1.80 0.83
C SER A 28 -0.75 1.57 1.55
N TYR A 29 0.26 2.37 1.20
CA TYR A 29 1.61 2.24 1.74
C TYR A 29 2.25 3.61 1.95
N PHE A 30 3.33 3.63 2.73
CA PHE A 30 4.23 4.77 2.80
C PHE A 30 5.41 4.55 1.85
N MET A 31 5.90 5.62 1.25
CA MET A 31 7.03 5.59 0.33
C MET A 31 7.97 6.76 0.57
N ASP A 32 9.25 6.52 0.32
CA ASP A 32 10.28 7.54 0.42
C ASP A 32 10.53 8.14 -0.96
N VAL A 33 10.21 9.42 -1.13
CA VAL A 33 10.45 10.15 -2.38
C VAL A 33 11.62 11.08 -2.21
N LYS A 34 12.57 11.00 -3.14
CA LYS A 34 13.72 11.91 -3.23
C LYS A 34 13.43 13.01 -4.25
N CYS A 35 13.43 14.26 -3.81
CA CYS A 35 13.31 15.40 -4.71
C CYS A 35 14.62 15.62 -5.49
N PRO A 36 14.60 15.72 -6.84
CA PRO A 36 15.82 15.92 -7.62
C PRO A 36 16.52 17.27 -7.34
N GLY A 37 15.79 18.31 -6.92
CA GLY A 37 16.34 19.62 -6.62
C GLY A 37 16.86 19.79 -5.19
N CYS A 38 16.18 19.19 -4.21
CA CYS A 38 16.51 19.35 -2.79
C CYS A 38 17.36 18.21 -2.23
N LEU A 39 17.43 17.06 -2.93
CA LEU A 39 18.07 15.81 -2.52
C LEU A 39 17.60 15.21 -1.18
N GLN A 40 16.69 15.87 -0.48
CA GLN A 40 16.04 15.41 0.72
C GLN A 40 15.03 14.30 0.40
N ILE A 41 15.00 13.31 1.27
CA ILE A 41 14.06 12.20 1.24
C ILE A 41 12.89 12.56 2.15
N THR A 42 11.67 12.50 1.62
CA THR A 42 10.43 12.73 2.38
C THR A 42 9.55 11.51 2.32
N THR A 43 9.02 11.10 3.48
CA THR A 43 8.06 9.99 3.63
C THR A 43 6.68 10.47 3.22
N LEU A 44 6.08 9.84 2.20
CA LEU A 44 4.76 10.16 1.66
C LEU A 44 3.81 8.99 1.82
N PHE A 45 2.53 9.29 1.97
CA PHE A 45 1.47 8.28 1.91
C PHE A 45 0.94 8.12 0.48
N SER A 46 0.71 6.88 0.04
CA SER A 46 0.31 6.57 -1.34
C SER A 46 -1.03 7.16 -1.78
N HIS A 47 -1.93 7.45 -0.84
CA HIS A 47 -3.22 8.09 -1.10
C HIS A 47 -3.33 9.40 -0.30
N ALA A 48 -2.37 10.30 -0.50
CA ALA A 48 -2.37 11.61 0.14
C ALA A 48 -3.61 12.42 -0.26
N GLN A 49 -4.25 13.05 0.73
CA GLN A 49 -5.41 13.94 0.51
C GLN A 49 -4.98 15.35 0.12
N ASN A 50 -3.81 15.79 0.59
CA ASN A 50 -3.27 17.12 0.36
C ASN A 50 -2.01 17.05 -0.50
N VAL A 51 -1.72 18.15 -1.19
CA VAL A 51 -0.44 18.31 -1.90
C VAL A 51 0.69 18.32 -0.88
N VAL A 52 1.67 17.43 -1.06
CA VAL A 52 2.86 17.40 -0.21
C VAL A 52 3.97 18.19 -0.88
N LEU A 53 4.41 19.25 -0.22
CA LEU A 53 5.54 20.06 -0.65
C LEU A 53 6.84 19.44 -0.12
N CYS A 54 7.91 19.55 -0.89
CA CYS A 54 9.24 19.29 -0.33
C CYS A 54 9.51 20.32 0.78
N GLY A 55 10.26 19.93 1.82
CA GLY A 55 10.49 20.76 3.01
C GLY A 55 11.32 22.04 2.79
N ARG A 56 11.48 22.49 1.54
CA ARG A 56 12.19 23.70 1.17
C ARG A 56 11.44 24.44 0.07
#